data_AF-A0A4Y7VNK2-F1
#
_entry.id   AF-A0A4Y7VNK2-F1
#
_cell.length_a   1.000
_cell.length_b   1.000
_cell.length_c   1.000
_cell.angle_alpha   90.00
_cell.angle_beta   90.00
_cell.angle_gamma   90.00
#
_symmetry.space_group_name_H-M   'P 1'
#
loop_
_entity.id
_entity.type
_entity.pdbx_description
1 polymer ?
#
loop_
_entity_poly.entity_id
_entity_poly.type
_entity_poly.pdbx_seq_one_letter_code
_entity_poly.pdbx_strand_id
1 'polypeptide(L)'
;MKRVVNGIKEGVSVFVFIVIIAIIINYMDLNTRENNIWNYLGNFEIIKIFDDNALNGLIVLGILIGLGVFVLALFSPETDNK
;
A
#
# COMPACT_ATOMS: atom_id res chain seq x y z
N MET A 1 2.86 19.35 -14.15
CA MET A 1 1.63 19.12 -13.34
C MET A 1 0.91 17.83 -13.72
N LYS A 2 0.55 17.56 -14.98
CA LYS A 2 -0.14 16.32 -15.38
C LYS A 2 0.55 15.03 -14.90
N ARG A 3 1.87 14.92 -15.08
CA ARG A 3 2.68 13.79 -14.56
C ARG A 3 2.57 13.58 -13.06
N VAL A 4 2.65 14.65 -12.27
CA VAL A 4 2.53 14.58 -10.80
C VAL A 4 1.14 14.09 -10.41
N VAL A 5 0.09 14.61 -11.05
CA VAL A 5 -1.29 14.17 -10.80
C VAL A 5 -1.50 12.71 -11.19
N ASN A 6 -0.95 12.25 -12.31
CA ASN A 6 -1.00 10.84 -12.70
C ASN A 6 -0.25 9.95 -11.72
N GLY A 7 0.95 10.33 -11.30
CA GLY A 7 1.70 9.58 -10.30
C GLY A 7 0.92 9.48 -8.98
N ILE A 8 0.32 10.59 -8.52
CA ILE A 8 -0.51 10.57 -7.29
C ILE A 8 -1.67 9.61 -7.48
N LYS A 9 -2.37 9.69 -8.62
CA LYS A 9 -3.50 8.81 -8.94
C LYS A 9 -3.08 7.33 -8.90
N GLU A 10 -1.95 6.98 -9.51
CA GLU A 10 -1.46 5.60 -9.55
C GLU A 10 -1.05 5.10 -8.15
N GLY A 11 -0.24 5.88 -7.42
CA GLY A 11 0.18 5.53 -6.07
C GLY A 11 -1.00 5.39 -5.09
N VAL A 12 -1.96 6.31 -5.14
CA VAL A 12 -3.19 6.25 -4.34
C VAL A 12 -4.05 5.05 -4.74
N SER A 13 -4.17 4.74 -6.03
CA SER A 13 -4.93 3.57 -6.48
C SER A 13 -4.38 2.26 -5.90
N VAL A 14 -3.05 2.12 -5.87
CA VAL A 14 -2.40 0.94 -5.28
C VAL A 14 -2.62 0.89 -3.78
N PHE A 15 -2.48 2.03 -3.09
CA PHE A 15 -2.73 2.11 -1.65
C PHE A 15 -4.18 1.73 -1.29
N VAL A 16 -5.17 2.29 -1.98
CA VAL A 16 -6.59 1.99 -1.76
C VAL A 16 -6.88 0.51 -1.98
N PHE A 17 -6.31 -0.09 -3.02
CA PHE A 17 -6.46 -1.52 -3.29
C PHE A 17 -5.95 -2.38 -2.12
N ILE A 18 -4.80 -2.02 -1.55
CA ILE A 18 -4.22 -2.75 -0.40
C ILE A 18 -5.07 -2.56 0.86
N VAL A 19 -5.61 -1.36 1.10
CA VAL A 19 -6.53 -1.10 2.21
C VAL A 19 -7.78 -1.99 2.09
N ILE A 20 -8.36 -2.09 0.89
CA ILE A 20 -9.52 -2.97 0.64
C ILE A 20 -9.17 -4.42 0.97
N ILE A 21 -8.01 -4.92 0.52
CA ILE A 21 -7.55 -6.27 0.85
C ILE A 21 -7.42 -6.45 2.36
N ALA A 22 -6.80 -5.52 3.07
CA ALA A 22 -6.65 -5.59 4.53
C ALA A 22 -8.02 -5.66 5.24
N ILE A 23 -9.00 -4.87 4.78
CA ILE A 23 -10.37 -4.91 5.31
C ILE A 23 -11.02 -6.27 5.07
N ILE A 24 -10.87 -6.85 3.88
CA ILE A 24 -11.43 -8.18 3.56
C ILE A 24 -10.80 -9.25 4.45
N ILE A 25 -9.48 -9.25 4.58
CA ILE A 25 -8.75 -10.21 5.42
C ILE A 25 -9.21 -10.09 6.88
N ASN A 26 -9.34 -8.86 7.39
CA ASN A 26 -9.85 -8.59 8.72
C ASN A 26 -11.31 -9.07 8.91
N TYR A 27 -12.17 -8.80 7.92
CA TYR A 27 -13.58 -9.19 7.96
C TYR A 27 -13.77 -10.70 7.92
N MET A 28 -12.93 -11.40 7.16
CA MET A 28 -12.95 -12.86 7.07
C MET A 28 -12.24 -13.57 8.24
N ASP A 29 -11.68 -12.81 9.19
CA ASP A 29 -10.90 -13.31 10.33
C ASP A 29 -9.79 -14.30 9.89
N LEU A 30 -9.14 -13.98 8.76
CA LEU A 30 -8.06 -14.82 8.25
C LEU A 30 -6.83 -14.66 9.15
N ASN A 31 -6.26 -15.78 9.59
CA ASN A 31 -5.10 -15.77 10.46
C ASN A 31 -3.87 -15.17 9.75
N THR A 32 -3.52 -13.93 10.09
CA THR A 32 -2.36 -13.21 9.55
C THR A 32 -1.13 -13.27 10.47
N ARG A 33 -1.26 -13.83 11.67
CA ARG A 33 -0.22 -13.82 12.71
C ARG A 33 1.09 -14.49 12.30
N GLU A 34 1.07 -15.42 11.36
CA GLU A 34 2.29 -16.11 10.91
C GLU A 34 3.08 -15.31 9.86
N ASN A 35 2.55 -14.20 9.35
CA ASN A 35 3.23 -13.43 8.30
C ASN A 35 4.30 -12.51 8.91
N ASN A 36 5.53 -13.02 9.00
CA ASN A 36 6.66 -12.34 9.65
C ASN A 36 6.97 -10.96 9.06
N ILE A 37 6.85 -10.78 7.73
CA ILE A 37 7.16 -9.50 7.08
C ILE A 37 6.14 -8.45 7.50
N TRP A 38 4.85 -8.81 7.47
CA TRP A 38 3.78 -7.91 7.85
C TRP A 38 3.83 -7.58 9.33
N ASN A 39 4.02 -8.55 10.22
CA ASN A 39 4.21 -8.27 11.64
C ASN A 39 5.41 -7.35 11.91
N TYR A 40 6.54 -7.59 11.24
CA TYR A 40 7.72 -6.73 11.37
C TYR A 40 7.41 -5.28 10.97
N LEU A 41 6.72 -5.09 9.85
CA LEU A 41 6.32 -3.76 9.38
C LEU A 41 5.31 -3.08 10.32
N GLY A 42 4.36 -3.84 10.85
CA GLY A 42 3.35 -3.32 11.79
C GLY A 42 3.94 -2.92 13.13
N ASN A 43 4.99 -3.61 13.58
CA ASN A 43 5.71 -3.30 14.81
C ASN A 43 6.46 -1.96 14.76
N PHE A 44 6.63 -1.33 13.59
CA PHE A 44 7.13 0.05 13.53
C PHE A 44 6.10 1.07 14.03
N GLU A 45 4.84 0.66 14.24
CA GLU A 45 3.73 1.49 14.74
C GLU A 45 3.52 2.80 13.94
N ILE A 46 3.94 2.82 12.66
CA ILE A 46 3.78 3.98 11.79
C ILE A 46 2.29 4.30 11.57
N ILE A 47 1.47 3.26 11.47
CA ILE A 47 0.01 3.32 11.36
C ILE A 47 -0.60 2.21 12.21
N LYS A 48 -1.65 2.53 12.95
CA LYS A 48 -2.40 1.59 13.80
C LYS A 48 -3.89 1.77 13.56
N ILE A 49 -4.42 1.00 12.61
CA ILE A 49 -5.85 1.00 12.22
C ILE A 49 -6.55 -0.26 12.70
N PHE A 50 -5.82 -1.39 12.71
CA PHE A 50 -6.30 -2.69 13.16
C PHE A 50 -5.63 -3.08 14.48
N ASP A 51 -6.27 -3.97 15.23
CA ASP A 51 -5.64 -4.57 16.42
C ASP A 51 -4.55 -5.59 16.03
N ASP A 52 -4.65 -6.16 14.83
CA ASP A 52 -3.66 -7.09 14.29
C ASP A 52 -2.45 -6.35 13.69
N ASN A 53 -1.26 -6.61 14.23
CA ASN A 53 -0.03 -5.97 13.76
C ASN A 53 0.34 -6.35 12.32
N ALA A 54 0.04 -7.56 11.86
CA ALA A 54 0.30 -7.93 10.48
C ALA A 54 -0.60 -7.12 9.52
N LEU A 55 -1.87 -6.91 9.84
CA LEU A 55 -2.73 -6.04 9.04
C LEU A 55 -2.22 -4.60 8.99
N ASN A 56 -1.78 -4.03 10.12
CA ASN A 56 -1.14 -2.73 10.13
C ASN A 56 0.12 -2.70 9.26
N GLY A 57 0.93 -3.76 9.32
CA GLY A 57 2.11 -3.90 8.46
C GLY A 57 1.79 -4.03 6.98
N LEU A 58 0.67 -4.64 6.61
CA LEU A 58 0.16 -4.67 5.24
C LEU A 58 -0.22 -3.26 4.77
N ILE A 59 -0.81 -2.43 5.64
CA ILE A 59 -1.07 -1.01 5.33
C ILE A 59 0.24 -0.24 5.12
N VAL A 60 1.22 -0.43 6.00
CA VAL A 60 2.57 0.16 5.86
C VAL A 60 3.22 -0.27 4.55
N LEU A 61 3.14 -1.56 4.20
CA LEU A 61 3.62 -2.08 2.92
C LEU A 61 2.93 -1.38 1.75
N GLY A 62 1.62 -1.17 1.82
CA GLY A 62 0.88 -0.48 0.78
C GLY A 62 1.29 0.97 0.57
N ILE A 63 1.69 1.67 1.63
CA ILE A 63 2.26 3.02 1.52
C ILE A 63 3.61 2.97 0.81
N LEU A 64 4.49 2.03 1.19
CA LEU A 64 5.80 1.89 0.58
C LEU A 64 5.70 1.58 -0.92
N ILE A 65 4.82 0.64 -1.30
CA ILE A 65 4.58 0.29 -2.69
C ILE A 65 3.94 1.47 -3.43
N GLY A 66 2.91 2.10 -2.85
CA GLY A 66 2.25 3.26 -3.45
C GLY A 66 3.21 4.43 -3.69
N LEU A 67 4.15 4.67 -2.77
CA LEU A 67 5.20 5.66 -2.91
C LEU A 67 6.21 5.27 -4.00
N GLY A 68 6.59 4.00 -4.07
CA GLY A 68 7.43 3.48 -5.15
C GLY A 68 6.79 3.66 -6.53
N VAL A 69 5.51 3.33 -6.66
CA VAL A 69 4.72 3.53 -7.90
C VAL A 69 4.61 5.01 -8.24
N PHE A 70 4.34 5.88 -7.26
CA PHE A 70 4.33 7.33 -7.45
C PHE A 70 5.65 7.84 -8.04
N VAL A 71 6.79 7.42 -7.47
CA VAL A 71 8.12 7.82 -7.95
C VAL A 71 8.37 7.28 -9.35
N LEU A 72 8.08 6.01 -9.61
CA LEU A 72 8.23 5.42 -10.95
C LEU A 72 7.37 6.15 -11.98
N ALA A 73 6.11 6.43 -11.69
CA ALA A 73 5.19 7.15 -12.57
C ALA A 73 5.66 8.60 -12.84
N LEU A 74 6.33 9.23 -11.88
CA LEU A 74 6.86 10.59 -12.02
C LEU A 74 8.07 10.65 -12.96
N PHE A 75 8.92 9.63 -12.96
CA PHE A 75 10.14 9.56 -13.77
C PHE A 75 9.98 8.72 -15.05
N SER A 76 8.92 7.94 -15.18
CA SER A 76 8.64 7.17 -16.39
C SER A 76 8.47 8.11 -17.59
N PRO A 77 9.11 7.82 -18.73
CA PRO A 77 8.81 8.52 -19.96
C PRO A 77 7.31 8.39 -20.23
N GLU A 78 6.64 9.49 -20.58
CA GLU A 78 5.28 9.38 -21.12
C GLU A 78 5.41 8.49 -22.35
N THR A 79 4.87 7.27 -22.29
CA THR A 79 4.69 6.48 -23.50
C THR A 79 3.76 7.29 -24.38
N ASP A 80 4.34 7.95 -25.37
CA ASP A 80 3.59 8.58 -26.45
C ASP A 80 2.82 7.44 -27.14
N ASN A 81 1.57 7.25 -26.73
CA ASN A 81 0.61 6.49 -27.51
C ASN A 81 0.22 7.37 -28.69
N LYS A 82 1.12 7.47 -29.68
CA LYS A 82 0.86 7.92 -31.04
C LYS A 82 1.72 7.13 -32.02
#